data_AF-A0A445FXR5-F1
#
_entry.id   AF-A0A445FXR5-F1
#
_cell.length_a   1.000
_cell.length_b   1.000
_cell.length_c   1.000
_cell.angle_alpha   90.00
_cell.angle_beta   90.00
_cell.angle_gamma   90.00
#
_symmetry.space_group_name_H-M   'P 1'
#
loop_
_entity.id
_entity.type
_entity.pdbx_description
1 polymer ?
#
loop_
_entity_poly.entity_id
_entity_poly.type
_entity_poly.pdbx_seq_one_letter_code
_entity_poly.pdbx_strand_id
1 'polypeptide(L)'
;IGAVHGLAPAPSMEALTLAPVPWLSTSEADAIINSGWWNQELQQSDPHDICGWYGISCNDAGSITKISHPYIKEGIQLATLKLSVFKDLERPEVWESGLDGTIPPEIGNLQKLTYLDLSWNSLHGTLPISITKLTKLEWFDISNNFINGEIPTELGYLSSLKIPHRLAEKVPPFPPSGIQMDISYNNLKGPIPNGFPASSLIGNKDVCSDNSYIQTLLHFKPCPAHCKYLVIVLPILVFLIMTFLLLVYLRHIRLAIKKKHAKKAVMTKNGDLFCIWNYDGSIAYEDIIRATEDYDMKYCIGTGAYGSVYKAQLPSGKVGALKKLHGFEAEVPAFDESFRNEVKVLSEIKHRHFVKLHGFCLHRRIMFLIFEYLEKGSLFSVLFDDVEAMELDWRKRHCTCSVIS
;
A
#
# COMPACT_ATOMS: atom_id res chain seq x y z
N ILE A 1 -57.29 -74.38 57.36
CA ILE A 1 -58.74 -74.41 57.06
C ILE A 1 -59.29 -73.09 57.57
N GLY A 2 -59.73 -72.09 56.81
CA GLY A 2 -59.93 -71.83 55.40
C GLY A 2 -60.67 -70.48 55.37
N ALA A 3 -60.29 -69.53 54.51
CA ALA A 3 -61.09 -68.33 54.28
C ALA A 3 -60.72 -67.69 52.93
N VAL A 4 -61.56 -67.96 51.93
CA VAL A 4 -62.40 -67.00 51.18
C VAL A 4 -61.73 -66.46 49.91
N HIS A 5 -62.21 -67.00 48.80
CA HIS A 5 -62.05 -66.49 47.44
C HIS A 5 -62.65 -65.09 47.30
N GLY A 6 -61.83 -64.15 46.82
CA GLY A 6 -62.27 -62.92 46.16
C GLY A 6 -61.50 -62.80 44.84
N LEU A 7 -62.19 -62.99 43.71
CA LEU A 7 -61.67 -62.73 42.38
C LEU A 7 -61.56 -61.21 42.18
N ALA A 8 -60.35 -60.71 41.95
CA ALA A 8 -60.10 -59.37 41.42
C ALA A 8 -60.08 -59.42 39.88
N PRO A 9 -60.56 -58.38 39.18
CA PRO A 9 -60.66 -58.37 37.73
C PRO A 9 -59.28 -58.25 37.08
N ALA A 10 -59.16 -58.81 35.87
CA ALA A 10 -57.98 -58.66 35.02
C ALA A 10 -57.66 -57.17 34.79
N PRO A 11 -56.38 -56.76 34.79
CA PRO A 11 -56.03 -55.40 34.42
C PRO A 11 -56.37 -55.18 32.94
N SER A 12 -57.07 -54.08 32.71
CA SER A 12 -57.35 -53.49 31.40
C SER A 12 -56.08 -53.32 30.58
N MET A 13 -56.21 -53.41 29.25
CA MET A 13 -55.18 -53.03 28.28
C MET A 13 -54.74 -51.57 28.51
N GLU A 14 -53.76 -51.37 29.39
CA GLU A 14 -52.93 -50.18 29.37
C GLU A 14 -51.95 -50.31 28.21
N ALA A 15 -51.91 -49.23 27.44
CA ALA A 15 -51.01 -48.94 26.35
C ALA A 15 -49.68 -49.69 26.43
N LEU A 16 -49.51 -50.66 25.55
CA LEU A 16 -48.20 -50.97 25.01
C LEU A 16 -47.74 -49.69 24.31
N THR A 17 -46.98 -48.86 25.02
CA THR A 17 -46.09 -47.88 24.41
C THR A 17 -45.16 -48.67 23.50
N LEU A 18 -45.51 -48.74 22.21
CA LEU A 18 -44.62 -49.21 21.18
C LEU A 18 -43.38 -48.33 21.27
N ALA A 19 -42.25 -48.91 21.67
CA ALA A 19 -40.96 -48.30 21.47
C ALA A 19 -40.86 -47.93 19.97
N PRO A 20 -40.32 -46.75 19.61
CA PRO A 20 -40.16 -46.38 18.22
C PRO A 20 -39.33 -47.46 17.52
N VAL A 21 -39.86 -47.94 16.40
CA VAL A 21 -39.23 -49.00 15.60
C VAL A 21 -37.83 -48.51 15.16
N PRO A 22 -36.77 -49.33 15.16
CA PRO A 22 -35.37 -48.87 15.01
C PRO A 22 -34.99 -48.26 13.65
N TRP A 23 -35.91 -48.12 12.69
CA TRP A 23 -35.58 -47.83 11.27
C TRP A 23 -35.82 -46.39 10.84
N LEU A 24 -36.29 -45.49 11.72
CA LEU A 24 -36.48 -44.09 11.36
C LEU A 24 -35.36 -43.24 11.93
N SER A 25 -34.46 -42.77 11.06
CA SER A 25 -33.72 -41.53 11.31
C SER A 25 -34.75 -40.41 11.42
N THR A 26 -35.21 -40.12 12.63
CA THR A 26 -36.31 -39.17 12.89
C THR A 26 -36.06 -37.81 12.24
N SER A 27 -34.79 -37.40 12.12
CA SER A 27 -34.42 -36.16 11.45
C SER A 27 -34.61 -36.17 9.93
N GLU A 28 -34.31 -37.27 9.24
CA GLU A 28 -34.51 -37.37 7.77
C GLU A 28 -36.01 -37.38 7.47
N ALA A 29 -36.75 -38.12 8.29
CA ALA A 29 -38.19 -38.20 8.19
C ALA A 29 -38.88 -36.84 8.36
N ASP A 30 -38.52 -36.14 9.44
CA ASP A 30 -39.01 -34.79 9.71
C ASP A 30 -38.66 -33.81 8.59
N ALA A 31 -37.46 -33.95 7.99
CA ALA A 31 -37.05 -33.11 6.88
C ALA A 31 -37.93 -33.32 5.63
N ILE A 32 -38.30 -34.57 5.31
CA ILE A 32 -39.20 -34.89 4.19
C ILE A 32 -40.61 -34.35 4.47
N ILE A 33 -41.20 -34.70 5.62
CA ILE A 33 -42.58 -34.35 6.01
C ILE A 33 -42.80 -32.83 6.00
N ASN A 34 -41.83 -32.07 6.54
CA ASN A 34 -41.96 -30.62 6.71
C ASN A 34 -41.43 -29.80 5.52
N SER A 35 -40.81 -30.44 4.52
CA SER A 35 -40.24 -29.74 3.35
C SER A 35 -41.31 -29.09 2.45
N GLY A 36 -42.52 -29.65 2.44
CA GLY A 36 -43.59 -29.31 1.49
C GLY A 36 -43.38 -29.91 0.08
N TRP A 37 -42.34 -30.72 -0.13
CA TRP A 37 -42.01 -31.29 -1.43
C TRP A 37 -42.88 -32.49 -1.83
N TRP A 38 -43.56 -33.12 -0.88
CA TRP A 38 -44.47 -34.23 -1.13
C TRP A 38 -45.85 -33.87 -0.62
N ASN A 39 -46.88 -34.23 -1.38
CA ASN A 39 -48.24 -34.24 -0.87
C ASN A 39 -48.49 -35.56 -0.13
N GLN A 40 -48.68 -35.47 1.20
CA GLN A 40 -48.93 -36.61 2.07
C GLN A 40 -50.24 -37.35 1.72
N GLU A 41 -51.26 -36.63 1.27
CA GLU A 41 -52.55 -37.23 0.91
C GLU A 41 -52.46 -38.13 -0.33
N LEU A 42 -51.42 -37.92 -1.15
CA LEU A 42 -51.17 -38.71 -2.35
C LEU A 42 -50.24 -39.90 -2.10
N GLN A 43 -49.62 -39.99 -0.91
CA GLN A 43 -48.76 -41.12 -0.58
C GLN A 43 -49.65 -42.30 -0.15
N GLN A 44 -49.51 -43.43 -0.86
CA GLN A 44 -50.27 -44.66 -0.59
C GLN A 44 -49.65 -45.47 0.58
N SER A 45 -48.64 -44.92 1.24
CA SER A 45 -47.82 -45.57 2.26
C SER A 45 -48.02 -44.89 3.62
N ASP A 46 -47.70 -45.60 4.71
CA ASP A 46 -47.75 -45.04 6.06
C ASP A 46 -46.92 -43.74 6.12
N PRO A 47 -47.45 -42.64 6.67
CA PRO A 47 -46.66 -41.42 6.93
C PRO A 47 -45.40 -41.66 7.78
N HIS A 48 -45.35 -42.76 8.54
CA HIS A 48 -44.18 -43.19 9.31
C HIS A 48 -43.22 -44.10 8.53
N ASP A 49 -43.58 -44.53 7.31
CA ASP A 49 -42.73 -45.30 6.39
C ASP A 49 -42.39 -44.47 5.14
N ILE A 50 -41.46 -43.53 5.34
CA ILE A 50 -41.02 -42.58 4.30
C ILE A 50 -40.26 -43.28 3.17
N CYS A 51 -39.64 -44.42 3.44
CA CYS A 51 -38.98 -45.23 2.42
C CYS A 51 -39.98 -45.85 1.44
N GLY A 52 -41.25 -45.96 1.83
CA GLY A 52 -42.36 -46.35 0.95
C GLY A 52 -42.98 -45.20 0.16
N TRP A 53 -42.54 -43.95 0.35
CA TRP A 53 -43.11 -42.81 -0.39
C TRP A 53 -42.62 -42.79 -1.83
N TYR A 54 -43.48 -42.29 -2.73
CA TYR A 54 -43.12 -42.17 -4.13
C TYR A 54 -41.89 -41.27 -4.29
N GLY A 55 -40.90 -41.79 -5.02
CA GLY A 55 -39.68 -41.04 -5.30
C GLY A 55 -38.64 -41.05 -4.17
N ILE A 56 -38.83 -41.83 -3.11
CA ILE A 56 -37.84 -42.00 -2.04
C ILE A 56 -37.29 -43.43 -2.11
N SER A 57 -35.99 -43.59 -1.89
CA SER A 57 -35.38 -44.91 -1.68
C SER A 57 -34.39 -44.85 -0.53
N CYS A 58 -34.35 -45.92 0.25
CA CYS A 58 -33.50 -46.04 1.42
C CYS A 58 -32.54 -47.23 1.29
N ASN A 59 -31.43 -47.19 2.03
CA ASN A 59 -30.56 -48.34 2.21
C ASN A 59 -31.11 -49.33 3.26
N ASP A 60 -30.40 -50.45 3.47
CA ASP A 60 -30.78 -51.49 4.45
C ASP A 60 -30.86 -50.97 5.89
N ALA A 61 -30.24 -49.82 6.20
CA ALA A 61 -30.29 -49.17 7.50
C ALA A 61 -31.46 -48.17 7.63
N GLY A 62 -32.28 -48.00 6.59
CA GLY A 62 -33.42 -47.07 6.57
C GLY A 62 -33.05 -45.62 6.28
N SER A 63 -31.81 -45.30 5.89
CA SER A 63 -31.41 -43.94 5.53
C SER A 63 -31.62 -43.66 4.05
N ILE A 64 -32.07 -42.45 3.72
CA ILE A 64 -32.46 -42.04 2.37
C ILE A 64 -31.22 -41.91 1.46
N THR A 65 -31.20 -42.67 0.37
CA THR A 65 -30.13 -42.68 -0.63
C THR A 65 -30.53 -42.04 -1.96
N LYS A 66 -31.83 -42.05 -2.29
CA LYS A 66 -32.36 -41.48 -3.53
C LYS A 66 -33.60 -40.63 -3.24
N ILE A 67 -33.67 -39.46 -3.89
CA ILE A 67 -34.84 -38.60 -3.96
C ILE A 67 -35.09 -38.32 -5.44
N SER A 68 -36.27 -38.63 -5.96
CA SER A 68 -36.57 -38.45 -7.39
C SER A 68 -38.02 -38.07 -7.64
N HIS A 69 -38.24 -37.04 -8.45
CA HIS A 69 -39.58 -36.58 -8.89
C HIS A 69 -40.61 -36.44 -7.75
N PRO A 70 -40.28 -35.71 -6.67
CA PRO A 70 -41.25 -35.36 -5.62
C PRO A 70 -42.41 -34.53 -6.19
N TYR A 71 -43.58 -34.60 -5.55
CA TYR A 71 -44.74 -33.79 -5.95
C TYR A 71 -44.61 -32.36 -5.42
N ILE A 72 -43.88 -31.52 -6.15
CA ILE A 72 -43.59 -30.15 -5.74
C ILE A 72 -44.64 -29.21 -6.34
N LYS A 73 -45.19 -28.34 -5.48
CA LYS A 73 -45.97 -27.17 -5.92
C LYS A 73 -44.99 -26.08 -6.38
N GLU A 74 -45.29 -25.43 -7.49
CA GLU A 74 -44.49 -24.34 -8.04
C GLU A 74 -44.17 -23.25 -6.98
N GLY A 75 -42.91 -22.82 -6.94
CA GLY A 75 -42.41 -21.76 -6.06
C GLY A 75 -41.90 -22.23 -4.68
N ILE A 76 -41.87 -23.54 -4.43
CA ILE A 76 -41.25 -24.10 -3.22
C ILE A 76 -39.73 -23.90 -3.27
N GLN A 77 -39.17 -23.39 -2.17
CA GLN A 77 -37.73 -23.11 -2.09
C GLN A 77 -36.93 -24.41 -1.92
N LEU A 78 -35.84 -24.58 -2.67
CA LEU A 78 -34.95 -25.75 -2.55
C LEU A 78 -34.49 -25.98 -1.09
N ALA A 79 -34.24 -24.90 -0.35
CA ALA A 79 -33.74 -24.95 1.02
C ALA A 79 -34.78 -25.42 2.06
N THR A 80 -36.09 -25.52 1.72
CA THR A 80 -37.08 -26.08 2.67
C THR A 80 -36.79 -27.54 2.97
N LEU A 81 -36.27 -28.27 1.99
CA LEU A 81 -35.68 -29.58 2.22
C LEU A 81 -34.29 -29.38 2.81
N LYS A 82 -34.14 -29.64 4.10
CA LYS A 82 -32.87 -29.49 4.83
C LYS A 82 -31.86 -30.56 4.39
N LEU A 83 -31.21 -30.33 3.25
CA LEU A 83 -30.32 -31.29 2.60
C LEU A 83 -29.20 -31.80 3.52
N SER A 84 -28.75 -30.99 4.48
CA SER A 84 -27.69 -31.35 5.42
C SER A 84 -27.98 -32.57 6.28
N VAL A 85 -29.25 -32.98 6.40
CA VAL A 85 -29.67 -34.13 7.22
C VAL A 85 -29.43 -35.47 6.51
N PHE A 86 -29.50 -35.51 5.17
CA PHE A 86 -29.43 -36.75 4.39
C PHE A 86 -27.97 -37.17 4.13
N LYS A 87 -27.30 -37.73 5.15
CA LYS A 87 -25.86 -38.08 5.07
C LYS A 87 -25.56 -39.19 4.07
N ASP A 88 -26.53 -40.03 3.79
CA ASP A 88 -26.40 -41.15 2.87
C ASP A 88 -26.96 -40.87 1.47
N LEU A 89 -27.35 -39.63 1.18
CA LEU A 89 -27.91 -39.26 -0.12
C LEU A 89 -26.88 -39.37 -1.25
N GLU A 90 -27.24 -40.11 -2.29
CA GLU A 90 -26.39 -40.41 -3.44
C GLU A 90 -26.92 -39.76 -4.73
N ARG A 91 -28.25 -39.78 -4.93
CA ARG A 91 -28.88 -39.46 -6.22
C ARG A 91 -30.17 -38.63 -6.12
N PRO A 92 -30.11 -37.32 -5.84
CA PRO A 92 -31.22 -36.39 -6.07
C PRO A 92 -31.46 -36.13 -7.56
N GLU A 93 -32.67 -36.44 -8.01
CA GLU A 93 -33.19 -36.26 -9.37
C GLU A 93 -34.46 -35.40 -9.31
N VAL A 94 -34.31 -34.07 -9.30
CA VAL A 94 -35.39 -33.10 -9.03
C VAL A 94 -35.44 -32.03 -10.12
N TRP A 95 -35.48 -32.47 -11.37
CA TRP A 95 -35.63 -31.61 -12.54
C TRP A 95 -37.10 -31.29 -12.81
N GLU A 96 -37.37 -30.20 -13.52
CA GLU A 96 -38.72 -29.76 -13.95
C GLU A 96 -39.77 -29.83 -12.82
N SER A 97 -39.39 -29.39 -11.63
CA SER A 97 -40.23 -29.51 -10.43
C SER A 97 -40.73 -28.17 -9.91
N GLY A 98 -40.46 -27.07 -10.62
CA GLY A 98 -40.87 -25.72 -10.21
C GLY A 98 -40.20 -25.25 -8.92
N LEU A 99 -39.03 -25.80 -8.57
CA LEU A 99 -38.24 -25.35 -7.42
C LEU A 99 -37.75 -23.92 -7.64
N ASP A 100 -37.71 -23.15 -6.56
CA ASP A 100 -37.21 -21.77 -6.55
C ASP A 100 -36.15 -21.61 -5.44
N GLY A 101 -35.55 -20.43 -5.36
CA GLY A 101 -34.55 -20.09 -4.34
C GLY A 101 -33.12 -20.39 -4.76
N THR A 102 -32.22 -20.40 -3.77
CA THR A 102 -30.78 -20.56 -4.01
C THR A 102 -30.29 -21.96 -3.67
N ILE A 103 -29.21 -22.41 -4.31
CA ILE A 103 -28.52 -23.65 -3.95
C ILE A 103 -27.77 -23.43 -2.62
N PRO A 104 -28.16 -24.12 -1.53
CA PRO A 104 -27.56 -23.90 -0.22
C PRO A 104 -26.12 -24.44 -0.17
N PRO A 105 -25.17 -23.75 0.49
CA PRO A 105 -23.78 -24.20 0.57
C PRO A 105 -23.63 -25.54 1.32
N GLU A 106 -24.61 -25.92 2.13
CA GLU A 106 -24.70 -27.20 2.82
C GLU A 106 -24.73 -28.40 1.87
N ILE A 107 -25.04 -28.20 0.57
CA ILE A 107 -24.97 -29.26 -0.44
C ILE A 107 -23.59 -29.90 -0.50
N GLY A 108 -22.52 -29.14 -0.20
CA GLY A 108 -21.16 -29.66 -0.12
C GLY A 108 -20.90 -30.63 1.03
N ASN A 109 -21.85 -30.82 1.95
CA ASN A 109 -21.75 -31.80 3.05
C ASN A 109 -22.24 -33.20 2.63
N LEU A 110 -22.82 -33.35 1.44
CA LEU A 110 -23.35 -34.61 0.92
C LEU A 110 -22.24 -35.46 0.29
N GLN A 111 -21.34 -36.00 1.11
CA GLN A 111 -20.10 -36.65 0.65
C GLN A 111 -20.30 -37.97 -0.11
N LYS A 112 -21.53 -38.50 -0.15
CA LYS A 112 -21.90 -39.68 -0.95
C LYS A 112 -22.55 -39.36 -2.28
N LEU A 113 -22.81 -38.08 -2.59
CA LEU A 113 -23.47 -37.67 -3.82
C LEU A 113 -22.67 -38.11 -5.06
N THR A 114 -23.32 -38.86 -5.94
CA THR A 114 -22.79 -39.29 -7.24
C THR A 114 -23.56 -38.67 -8.40
N TYR A 115 -24.82 -38.33 -8.20
CA TYR A 115 -25.69 -37.76 -9.22
C TYR A 115 -26.48 -36.59 -8.62
N LEU A 116 -26.51 -35.45 -9.30
CA LEU A 116 -27.33 -34.31 -8.91
C LEU A 116 -27.92 -33.67 -10.15
N ASP A 117 -29.25 -33.68 -10.23
CA ASP A 117 -30.00 -33.02 -11.30
C ASP A 117 -31.07 -32.13 -10.70
N LEU A 118 -30.91 -30.82 -10.94
CA LEU A 118 -31.83 -29.76 -10.57
C LEU A 118 -32.19 -28.93 -11.80
N SER A 119 -32.04 -29.49 -13.01
CA SER A 119 -32.30 -28.79 -14.26
C SER A 119 -33.77 -28.38 -14.41
N TRP A 120 -34.04 -27.38 -15.26
CA TRP A 120 -35.41 -26.94 -15.55
C TRP A 120 -36.21 -26.50 -14.31
N ASN A 121 -35.57 -25.74 -13.43
CA ASN A 121 -36.22 -25.13 -12.28
C ASN A 121 -36.07 -23.59 -12.34
N SER A 122 -36.53 -22.91 -11.30
CA SER A 122 -36.41 -21.46 -11.14
C SER A 122 -35.29 -21.07 -10.15
N LEU A 123 -34.26 -21.91 -10.00
CA LEU A 123 -33.18 -21.66 -9.05
C LEU A 123 -32.37 -20.43 -9.46
N HIS A 124 -32.01 -19.60 -8.49
CA HIS A 124 -31.30 -18.34 -8.71
C HIS A 124 -30.21 -18.11 -7.66
N GLY A 125 -29.51 -16.98 -7.76
CA GLY A 125 -28.35 -16.67 -6.93
C GLY A 125 -27.07 -17.31 -7.45
N THR A 126 -26.03 -17.35 -6.62
CA THR A 126 -24.70 -17.83 -7.03
C THR A 126 -24.51 -19.31 -6.81
N LEU A 127 -23.79 -19.98 -7.71
CA LEU A 127 -23.36 -21.37 -7.52
C LEU A 127 -22.38 -21.46 -6.31
N PRO A 128 -22.72 -22.17 -5.22
CA PRO A 128 -21.87 -22.22 -4.05
C PRO A 128 -20.55 -22.96 -4.33
N ILE A 129 -19.43 -22.36 -3.93
CA ILE A 129 -18.08 -22.95 -4.05
C ILE A 129 -17.98 -24.33 -3.38
N SER A 130 -18.82 -24.61 -2.38
CA SER A 130 -18.84 -25.88 -1.64
C SER A 130 -19.19 -27.10 -2.52
N ILE A 131 -19.78 -26.91 -3.70
CA ILE A 131 -20.01 -27.99 -4.68
C ILE A 131 -18.67 -28.68 -5.06
N THR A 132 -17.56 -27.96 -4.98
CA THR A 132 -16.20 -28.49 -5.23
C THR A 132 -15.74 -29.53 -4.22
N LYS A 133 -16.43 -29.65 -3.08
CA LYS A 133 -16.16 -30.67 -2.06
C LYS A 133 -16.77 -32.03 -2.40
N LEU A 134 -17.63 -32.12 -3.43
CA LEU A 134 -18.32 -33.34 -3.82
C LEU A 134 -17.44 -34.19 -4.74
N THR A 135 -16.40 -34.80 -4.19
CA THR A 135 -15.38 -35.52 -4.96
C THR A 135 -15.87 -36.82 -5.61
N LYS A 136 -17.03 -37.33 -5.21
CA LYS A 136 -17.66 -38.53 -5.77
C LYS A 136 -18.69 -38.23 -6.85
N LEU A 137 -18.99 -36.96 -7.10
CA LEU A 137 -19.97 -36.57 -8.09
C LEU A 137 -19.52 -37.10 -9.46
N GLU A 138 -20.47 -37.56 -10.26
CA GLU A 138 -20.25 -38.07 -11.61
C GLU A 138 -21.13 -37.33 -12.61
N TRP A 139 -22.32 -36.92 -12.17
CA TRP A 139 -23.26 -36.12 -12.94
C TRP A 139 -23.70 -34.90 -12.12
N PHE A 140 -23.63 -33.72 -12.74
CA PHE A 140 -24.13 -32.47 -12.18
C PHE A 140 -24.85 -31.66 -13.25
N ASP A 141 -26.17 -31.55 -13.14
CA ASP A 141 -26.99 -30.76 -14.05
C ASP A 141 -27.80 -29.72 -13.27
N ILE A 142 -27.57 -28.45 -13.60
CA ILE A 142 -28.36 -27.30 -13.14
C ILE A 142 -28.77 -26.42 -14.32
N SER A 143 -28.81 -26.99 -15.53
CA SER A 143 -29.17 -26.28 -16.74
C SER A 143 -30.60 -25.73 -16.68
N ASN A 144 -30.90 -24.72 -17.49
CA ASN A 144 -32.24 -24.11 -17.56
C ASN A 144 -32.74 -23.63 -16.18
N ASN A 145 -31.94 -22.76 -15.57
CA ASN A 145 -32.25 -22.08 -14.31
C ASN A 145 -31.85 -20.59 -14.44
N PHE A 146 -31.90 -19.83 -13.34
CA PHE A 146 -31.51 -18.41 -13.27
C PHE A 146 -30.24 -18.18 -12.43
N ILE A 147 -29.35 -19.18 -12.36
CA ILE A 147 -28.10 -19.10 -11.59
C ILE A 147 -27.20 -18.02 -12.18
N ASN A 148 -26.66 -17.15 -11.33
CA ASN A 148 -25.87 -16.00 -11.72
C ASN A 148 -24.53 -15.93 -10.99
N GLY A 149 -23.75 -14.88 -11.28
CA GLY A 149 -22.42 -14.71 -10.73
C GLY A 149 -21.32 -15.33 -11.58
N GLU A 150 -20.10 -15.32 -11.05
CA GLU A 150 -18.93 -15.86 -11.75
C GLU A 150 -18.87 -17.38 -11.62
N ILE A 151 -18.35 -18.04 -12.65
CA ILE A 151 -18.10 -19.48 -12.62
C ILE A 151 -16.87 -19.72 -11.74
N PRO A 152 -16.97 -20.49 -10.63
CA PRO A 152 -15.81 -20.79 -9.81
C PRO A 152 -14.73 -21.51 -10.63
N THR A 153 -13.51 -20.98 -10.60
CA THR A 153 -12.39 -21.56 -11.36
C THR A 153 -12.09 -23.00 -10.98
N GLU A 154 -12.44 -23.36 -9.74
CA GLU A 154 -12.27 -24.65 -9.11
C GLU A 154 -13.09 -25.75 -9.80
N LEU A 155 -14.20 -25.39 -10.45
CA LEU A 155 -14.99 -26.33 -11.25
C LEU A 155 -14.21 -26.87 -12.46
N GLY A 156 -13.31 -26.07 -13.03
CA GLY A 156 -12.43 -26.51 -14.11
C GLY A 156 -11.53 -27.67 -13.67
N TYR A 157 -11.07 -27.67 -12.41
CA TYR A 157 -10.28 -28.76 -11.86
C TYR A 157 -11.10 -30.03 -11.63
N LEU A 158 -12.36 -29.91 -11.17
CA LEU A 158 -13.27 -31.06 -11.00
C LEU A 158 -13.56 -31.77 -12.33
N SER A 159 -13.78 -31.00 -13.40
CA SER A 159 -14.01 -31.55 -14.75
C SER A 159 -12.73 -32.15 -15.35
N SER A 160 -11.55 -31.74 -14.87
CA SER A 160 -10.23 -32.19 -15.36
C SER A 160 -9.63 -33.36 -14.56
N LEU A 161 -10.02 -33.51 -13.29
CA LEU A 161 -9.48 -34.52 -12.36
C LEU A 161 -10.21 -35.87 -12.52
N LYS A 162 -9.77 -36.67 -13.50
CA LYS A 162 -9.84 -38.14 -13.53
C LYS A 162 -9.01 -38.73 -14.69
N ILE A 163 -7.95 -38.03 -15.12
CA ILE A 163 -6.94 -38.58 -16.04
C ILE A 163 -5.75 -39.08 -15.20
N PRO A 164 -5.67 -40.38 -14.80
CA PRO A 164 -4.39 -40.94 -14.40
C PRO A 164 -3.49 -40.99 -15.63
N HIS A 165 -2.42 -40.21 -15.57
CA HIS A 165 -1.39 -40.13 -16.60
C HIS A 165 -0.63 -41.48 -16.70
N ARG A 166 -1.14 -42.44 -17.49
CA ARG A 166 -0.32 -43.42 -18.23
C ARG A 166 -1.18 -44.27 -19.18
N LEU A 167 -0.74 -44.28 -20.45
CA LEU A 167 -1.17 -45.13 -21.57
C LEU A 167 -2.41 -44.66 -22.33
N ALA A 168 -2.21 -43.61 -23.13
CA ALA A 168 -3.00 -43.38 -24.33
C ALA A 168 -2.57 -44.39 -25.42
N GLU A 169 -3.12 -45.60 -25.41
CA GLU A 169 -3.21 -46.44 -26.61
C GLU A 169 -4.52 -47.24 -26.59
N LYS A 170 -5.31 -47.07 -27.66
CA LYS A 170 -6.64 -47.63 -27.97
C LYS A 170 -7.87 -46.97 -27.30
N VAL A 171 -8.57 -46.25 -28.17
CA VAL A 171 -9.88 -45.60 -28.03
C VAL A 171 -10.95 -46.53 -27.44
N PRO A 172 -11.61 -46.15 -26.33
CA PRO A 172 -13.02 -46.48 -26.08
C PRO A 172 -13.94 -45.40 -26.68
N PRO A 173 -15.18 -45.73 -27.10
CA PRO A 173 -16.10 -44.76 -27.70
C PRO A 173 -16.75 -43.79 -26.69
N PHE A 174 -16.26 -43.74 -25.46
CA PHE A 174 -16.69 -42.80 -24.42
C PHE A 174 -15.43 -42.25 -23.73
N PRO A 175 -15.28 -40.92 -23.58
CA PRO A 175 -14.11 -40.35 -22.93
C PRO A 175 -14.03 -40.86 -21.48
N PRO A 176 -12.84 -41.21 -20.97
CA PRO A 176 -12.70 -41.67 -19.59
C PRO A 176 -13.06 -40.54 -18.63
N SER A 177 -14.27 -40.66 -18.09
CA SER A 177 -14.66 -40.31 -16.72
C SER A 177 -14.15 -38.96 -16.22
N GLY A 178 -14.65 -37.82 -16.70
CA GLY A 178 -14.68 -36.57 -15.91
C GLY A 178 -16.04 -36.44 -15.21
N ILE A 179 -16.24 -35.47 -14.31
CA ILE A 179 -17.61 -35.11 -13.90
C ILE A 179 -18.33 -34.60 -15.14
N GLN A 180 -19.43 -35.25 -15.52
CA GLN A 180 -20.31 -34.73 -16.55
C GLN A 180 -21.11 -33.58 -15.92
N MET A 181 -20.84 -32.37 -16.40
CA MET A 181 -21.45 -31.16 -15.87
C MET A 181 -22.24 -30.46 -16.97
N ASP A 182 -23.46 -30.05 -16.69
CA ASP A 182 -24.25 -29.14 -17.52
C ASP A 182 -24.76 -27.97 -16.66
N ILE A 183 -24.31 -26.77 -17.01
CA ILE A 183 -24.69 -25.49 -16.38
C ILE A 183 -25.16 -24.49 -17.44
N SER A 184 -25.65 -25.01 -18.57
CA SER A 184 -26.14 -24.24 -19.71
C SER A 184 -27.43 -23.50 -19.38
N TYR A 185 -27.79 -22.52 -20.19
CA TYR A 185 -29.05 -21.75 -20.08
C TYR A 185 -29.29 -21.20 -18.67
N ASN A 186 -28.30 -20.47 -18.17
CA ASN A 186 -28.33 -19.74 -16.89
C ASN A 186 -27.91 -18.27 -17.11
N ASN A 187 -27.69 -17.52 -16.03
CA ASN A 187 -27.26 -16.13 -16.00
C ASN A 187 -25.79 -15.95 -15.54
N LEU A 188 -24.94 -16.96 -15.78
CA LEU A 188 -23.53 -16.92 -15.39
C LEU A 188 -22.74 -15.90 -16.23
N LYS A 189 -21.64 -15.43 -15.67
CA LYS A 189 -20.74 -14.46 -16.31
C LYS A 189 -19.26 -14.77 -16.10
N GLY A 190 -18.42 -14.14 -16.91
CA GLY A 190 -16.96 -14.19 -16.78
C GLY A 190 -16.30 -15.18 -17.74
N PRO A 191 -14.97 -15.38 -17.61
CA PRO A 191 -14.22 -16.26 -18.50
C PRO A 191 -14.53 -17.73 -18.22
N ILE A 192 -14.54 -18.56 -19.26
CA ILE A 192 -14.63 -20.03 -19.13
C ILE A 192 -13.40 -20.52 -18.33
N PRO A 193 -13.59 -21.27 -17.23
CA PRO A 193 -12.48 -21.83 -16.48
C PRO A 193 -11.63 -22.81 -17.30
N ASN A 194 -10.32 -22.84 -17.05
CA ASN A 194 -9.42 -23.77 -17.72
C ASN A 194 -9.84 -25.23 -17.48
N GLY A 195 -9.88 -26.03 -18.54
CA GLY A 195 -10.28 -27.45 -18.47
C GLY A 195 -11.78 -27.69 -18.33
N PHE A 196 -12.59 -26.63 -18.28
CA PHE A 196 -14.05 -26.76 -18.22
C PHE A 196 -14.64 -26.94 -19.64
N PRO A 197 -15.58 -27.88 -19.84
CA PRO A 197 -16.22 -28.09 -21.13
C PRO A 197 -17.06 -26.86 -21.52
N ALA A 198 -16.65 -26.14 -22.57
CA ALA A 198 -17.35 -24.93 -23.01
C ALA A 198 -18.79 -25.18 -23.47
N SER A 199 -19.10 -26.39 -23.96
CA SER A 199 -20.46 -26.78 -24.37
C SER A 199 -21.46 -26.75 -23.20
N SER A 200 -20.98 -27.05 -21.99
CA SER A 200 -21.79 -27.04 -20.77
C SER A 200 -22.16 -25.65 -20.27
N LEU A 201 -21.72 -24.59 -20.97
CA LEU A 201 -21.97 -23.18 -20.62
C LEU A 201 -22.82 -22.45 -21.66
N ILE A 202 -23.28 -23.14 -22.71
CA ILE A 202 -24.11 -22.57 -23.78
C ILE A 202 -25.34 -21.87 -23.17
N GLY A 203 -25.78 -20.76 -23.76
CA GLY A 203 -26.95 -20.01 -23.27
C GLY A 203 -26.67 -19.00 -22.15
N ASN A 204 -25.50 -19.05 -21.51
CA ASN A 204 -25.07 -18.02 -20.55
C ASN A 204 -24.56 -16.77 -21.29
N LYS A 205 -25.38 -15.71 -21.34
CA LYS A 205 -25.18 -14.53 -22.20
C LYS A 205 -23.87 -13.75 -21.97
N ASP A 206 -23.35 -13.76 -20.74
CA ASP A 206 -22.21 -12.96 -20.31
C ASP A 206 -20.97 -13.80 -19.99
N VAL A 207 -20.98 -15.07 -20.39
CA VAL A 207 -19.78 -15.92 -20.42
C VAL A 207 -18.96 -15.58 -21.67
N CYS A 208 -17.64 -15.55 -21.49
CA CYS A 208 -16.71 -15.17 -22.53
C CYS A 208 -15.55 -16.17 -22.66
N SER A 209 -14.92 -16.21 -23.83
CA SER A 209 -13.76 -17.06 -24.11
C SER A 209 -12.67 -16.25 -24.81
N ASP A 210 -11.40 -16.54 -24.52
CA ASP A 210 -10.26 -16.00 -25.29
C ASP A 210 -9.90 -16.88 -26.51
N ASN A 211 -10.52 -18.07 -26.64
CA ASN A 211 -10.27 -19.00 -27.73
C ASN A 211 -11.22 -18.72 -28.92
N SER A 212 -10.67 -18.23 -30.03
CA SER A 212 -11.42 -17.86 -31.24
C SER A 212 -12.19 -19.01 -31.90
N TYR A 213 -11.71 -20.25 -31.79
CA TYR A 213 -12.42 -21.43 -32.28
C TYR A 213 -13.69 -21.69 -31.46
N ILE A 214 -13.57 -21.65 -30.12
CA ILE A 214 -14.71 -21.82 -29.19
C ILE A 214 -15.73 -20.70 -29.35
N GLN A 215 -15.27 -19.45 -29.51
CA GLN A 215 -16.14 -18.30 -29.78
C GLN A 215 -17.01 -18.52 -31.02
N THR A 216 -16.42 -19.04 -32.10
CA THR A 216 -17.13 -19.25 -33.38
C THR A 216 -18.06 -20.46 -33.31
N LEU A 217 -17.59 -21.58 -32.75
CA LEU A 217 -18.33 -22.84 -32.69
C LEU A 217 -19.54 -22.76 -31.75
N LEU A 218 -19.39 -22.09 -30.60
CA LEU A 218 -20.38 -22.06 -29.52
C LEU A 218 -20.99 -20.66 -29.29
N HIS A 219 -20.67 -19.70 -30.16
CA HIS A 219 -21.18 -18.33 -30.14
C HIS A 219 -20.89 -17.54 -28.84
N PHE A 220 -19.79 -17.86 -28.15
CA PHE A 220 -19.33 -17.07 -26.99
C PHE A 220 -18.70 -15.74 -27.43
N LYS A 221 -18.88 -14.71 -26.60
CA LYS A 221 -18.24 -13.40 -26.81
C LYS A 221 -16.74 -13.47 -26.45
N PRO A 222 -15.90 -12.63 -27.09
CA PRO A 222 -14.54 -12.43 -26.62
C PRO A 222 -14.56 -11.83 -25.21
N CYS A 223 -13.64 -12.27 -24.34
CA CYS A 223 -13.55 -11.67 -23.02
C CYS A 223 -13.15 -10.19 -23.13
N PRO A 224 -13.77 -9.30 -22.32
CA PRO A 224 -13.28 -7.94 -22.21
C PRO A 224 -11.81 -8.05 -21.85
N ALA A 225 -10.94 -7.43 -22.65
CA ALA A 225 -9.53 -7.36 -22.32
C ALA A 225 -9.45 -6.82 -20.89
N HIS A 226 -9.14 -7.69 -19.92
CA HIS A 226 -8.93 -7.25 -18.56
C HIS A 226 -7.84 -6.20 -18.68
N CYS A 227 -8.21 -4.95 -18.47
CA CYS A 227 -7.32 -3.81 -18.51
C CYS A 227 -6.41 -3.84 -17.27
N LYS A 228 -5.74 -4.97 -17.02
CA LYS A 228 -4.62 -5.10 -16.08
C LYS A 228 -3.58 -4.03 -16.39
N TYR A 229 -3.39 -3.72 -17.68
CA TYR A 229 -2.58 -2.61 -18.13
C TYR A 229 -3.13 -1.25 -17.71
N LEU A 230 -4.43 -1.00 -17.72
CA LEU A 230 -4.97 0.31 -17.34
C LEU A 230 -4.86 0.54 -15.82
N VAL A 231 -4.97 -0.52 -15.02
CA VAL A 231 -4.73 -0.47 -13.56
C VAL A 231 -3.24 -0.23 -13.22
N ILE A 232 -2.30 -0.67 -14.06
CA ILE A 232 -0.85 -0.49 -13.83
C ILE A 232 -0.31 0.79 -14.50
N VAL A 233 -0.77 1.13 -15.70
CA VAL A 233 -0.29 2.26 -16.51
C VAL A 233 -0.77 3.60 -15.94
N LEU A 234 -2.01 3.66 -15.41
CA LEU A 234 -2.55 4.91 -14.88
C LEU A 234 -1.75 5.42 -13.65
N PRO A 235 -1.41 4.59 -12.65
CA PRO A 235 -0.53 5.01 -11.55
C PRO A 235 0.87 5.43 -12.01
N ILE A 236 1.46 4.71 -12.98
CA ILE A 236 2.79 5.03 -13.51
C ILE A 236 2.76 6.40 -14.21
N LEU A 237 1.74 6.67 -15.03
CA LEU A 237 1.59 7.95 -15.71
C LEU A 237 1.43 9.11 -14.72
N VAL A 238 0.61 8.92 -13.67
CA VAL A 238 0.44 9.91 -12.60
C VAL A 238 1.75 10.16 -11.87
N PHE A 239 2.52 9.11 -11.56
CA PHE A 239 3.84 9.24 -10.94
C PHE A 239 4.84 10.01 -11.81
N LEU A 240 4.86 9.76 -13.13
CA LEU A 240 5.72 10.49 -14.08
C LEU A 240 5.33 11.97 -14.18
N ILE A 241 4.04 12.30 -14.15
CA ILE A 241 3.58 13.70 -14.15
C ILE A 241 3.98 14.40 -12.85
N MET A 242 3.78 13.75 -11.70
CA MET A 242 4.13 14.32 -10.39
C MET A 242 5.63 14.58 -10.24
N THR A 243 6.46 13.64 -10.72
CA THR A 243 7.92 13.81 -10.72
C THR A 243 8.37 14.94 -11.64
N PHE A 244 7.76 15.07 -12.83
CA PHE A 244 8.03 16.19 -13.73
C PHE A 244 7.67 17.55 -13.11
N LEU A 245 6.48 17.66 -12.49
CA LEU A 245 6.05 18.89 -11.81
C LEU A 245 6.98 19.27 -10.65
N LEU A 246 7.46 18.28 -9.88
CA LEU A 246 8.44 18.51 -8.82
C LEU A 246 9.76 19.05 -9.38
N LEU A 247 10.27 18.50 -10.49
CA LEU A 247 11.49 18.99 -11.13
C LEU A 247 11.34 20.42 -11.65
N VAL A 248 10.19 20.76 -12.24
CA VAL A 248 9.86 22.12 -12.67
C VAL A 248 9.81 23.07 -11.47
N TYR A 249 9.17 22.66 -10.38
CA TYR A 249 9.10 23.43 -9.14
C TYR A 249 10.50 23.68 -8.54
N LEU A 250 11.33 22.64 -8.44
CA LEU A 250 12.71 22.76 -7.96
C LEU A 250 13.56 23.65 -8.88
N ARG A 251 13.36 23.58 -10.20
CA ARG A 251 14.01 24.50 -11.16
C ARG A 251 13.56 25.95 -10.93
N HIS A 252 12.26 26.19 -10.71
CA HIS A 252 11.75 27.52 -10.36
C HIS A 252 12.37 28.06 -9.07
N ILE A 253 12.48 27.23 -8.03
CA ILE A 253 13.17 27.61 -6.79
C ILE A 253 14.63 27.96 -7.06
N ARG A 254 15.38 27.12 -7.78
CA ARG A 254 16.80 27.40 -8.11
C ARG A 254 16.95 28.70 -8.89
N LEU A 255 16.06 28.99 -9.84
CA LEU A 255 16.05 30.24 -10.59
C LEU A 255 15.69 31.44 -9.71
N ALA A 256 14.74 31.30 -8.79
CA ALA A 256 14.39 32.34 -7.83
C ALA A 256 15.55 32.64 -6.87
N ILE A 257 16.23 31.61 -6.38
CA ILE A 257 17.45 31.73 -5.55
C ILE A 257 18.56 32.44 -6.35
N LYS A 258 18.83 32.01 -7.59
CA LYS A 258 19.82 32.68 -8.46
C LYS A 258 19.48 34.15 -8.71
N LYS A 259 18.21 34.48 -8.98
CA LYS A 259 17.74 35.87 -9.12
C LYS A 259 17.91 36.66 -7.83
N LYS A 260 17.64 36.06 -6.66
CA LYS A 260 17.86 36.70 -5.34
C LYS A 260 19.34 36.97 -5.09
N HIS A 261 20.23 36.03 -5.43
CA HIS A 261 21.68 36.24 -5.35
C HIS A 261 22.18 37.31 -6.34
N ALA A 262 21.68 37.31 -7.58
CA ALA A 262 22.03 38.33 -8.56
C ALA A 262 21.54 39.73 -8.13
N LYS A 263 20.32 39.85 -7.60
CA LYS A 263 19.79 41.11 -7.06
C LYS A 263 20.56 41.57 -5.83
N LYS A 264 20.96 40.67 -4.93
CA LYS A 264 21.85 40.97 -3.79
C LYS A 264 23.22 41.47 -4.27
N ALA A 265 23.82 40.80 -5.27
CA ALA A 265 25.11 41.17 -5.86
C ALA A 265 25.10 42.54 -6.56
N VAL A 266 23.97 42.89 -7.21
CA VAL A 266 23.78 44.21 -7.85
C VAL A 266 23.55 45.30 -6.79
N MET A 267 22.76 45.02 -5.74
CA MET A 267 22.51 45.96 -4.64
C MET A 267 23.78 46.23 -3.81
N THR A 268 24.69 45.26 -3.69
CA THR A 268 26.01 45.47 -3.06
C THR A 268 26.99 46.30 -3.89
N LYS A 269 26.79 46.43 -5.21
CA LYS A 269 27.68 47.27 -6.06
C LYS A 269 27.37 48.77 -5.99
N ASN A 270 26.16 49.15 -5.59
CA ASN A 270 25.68 50.54 -5.61
C ASN A 270 25.30 51.11 -4.22
N GLY A 271 25.62 50.40 -3.14
CA GLY A 271 25.44 50.90 -1.77
C GLY A 271 26.68 51.64 -1.27
N ASP A 272 26.49 52.67 -0.43
CA ASP A 272 27.57 53.42 0.22
C ASP A 272 28.55 52.45 0.92
N LEU A 273 29.79 52.45 0.44
CA LEU A 273 30.78 51.39 0.66
C LEU A 273 31.25 51.30 2.13
N PHE A 274 30.92 52.28 2.97
CA PHE A 274 31.20 52.31 4.41
C PHE A 274 30.27 51.43 5.25
N CYS A 275 29.15 50.97 4.69
CA CYS A 275 28.27 49.99 5.34
C CYS A 275 28.52 48.55 4.87
N ILE A 276 29.46 48.33 3.94
CA ILE A 276 29.63 47.04 3.24
C ILE A 276 30.39 46.00 4.06
N TRP A 277 31.10 46.40 5.11
CA TRP A 277 31.87 45.46 5.92
C TRP A 277 30.96 44.88 7.00
N ASN A 278 29.91 44.21 6.53
CA ASN A 278 29.03 43.40 7.34
C ASN A 278 29.88 42.39 8.13
N TYR A 279 29.44 42.15 9.36
CA TYR A 279 29.99 41.37 10.47
C TYR A 279 30.53 39.93 10.15
N ASP A 280 30.54 39.50 8.89
CA ASP A 280 30.84 38.15 8.39
C ASP A 280 32.16 38.05 7.57
N GLY A 281 32.88 39.15 7.29
CA GLY A 281 34.29 39.09 6.87
C GLY A 281 34.66 38.34 5.57
N SER A 282 33.70 37.77 4.84
CA SER A 282 33.92 36.84 3.71
C SER A 282 34.14 37.52 2.36
N ILE A 283 33.86 38.82 2.24
CA ILE A 283 34.00 39.59 0.99
C ILE A 283 35.34 40.36 0.92
N ALA A 284 36.03 40.56 2.05
CA ALA A 284 37.22 41.42 2.13
C ALA A 284 38.56 40.73 1.80
N TYR A 285 38.62 39.39 1.86
CA TYR A 285 39.90 38.65 1.78
C TYR A 285 40.65 38.86 0.46
N GLU A 286 40.01 38.58 -0.67
CA GLU A 286 40.65 38.64 -2.00
C GLU A 286 41.09 40.05 -2.39
N ASP A 287 40.30 41.06 -2.00
CA ASP A 287 40.64 42.46 -2.28
C ASP A 287 41.82 42.94 -1.43
N ILE A 288 41.95 42.46 -0.19
CA ILE A 288 43.10 42.75 0.68
C ILE A 288 44.37 42.05 0.16
N ILE A 289 44.28 40.77 -0.21
CA ILE A 289 45.41 40.02 -0.78
C ILE A 289 45.92 40.72 -2.03
N ARG A 290 45.01 41.13 -2.93
CA ARG A 290 45.38 41.87 -4.14
C ARG A 290 46.01 43.22 -3.83
N ALA A 291 45.44 43.98 -2.89
CA ALA A 291 45.94 45.32 -2.54
C ALA A 291 47.29 45.31 -1.80
N THR A 292 47.65 44.18 -1.19
CA THR A 292 48.92 44.00 -0.47
C THR A 292 49.91 43.11 -1.22
N GLU A 293 49.56 42.66 -2.43
CA GLU A 293 50.30 41.65 -3.20
C GLU A 293 50.73 40.46 -2.34
N ASP A 294 49.76 39.83 -1.68
CA ASP A 294 49.98 38.72 -0.74
C ASP A 294 50.89 39.09 0.44
N TYR A 295 50.66 40.27 1.03
CA TYR A 295 51.40 40.79 2.18
C TYR A 295 52.90 40.99 1.91
N ASP A 296 53.23 41.44 0.71
CA ASP A 296 54.60 41.82 0.36
C ASP A 296 55.16 42.83 1.37
N MET A 297 56.40 42.59 1.81
CA MET A 297 57.10 43.42 2.79
C MET A 297 57.22 44.89 2.35
N LYS A 298 57.14 45.20 1.05
CA LYS A 298 57.13 46.56 0.53
C LYS A 298 55.96 47.41 1.03
N TYR A 299 54.87 46.77 1.47
CA TYR A 299 53.72 47.44 2.06
C TYR A 299 53.76 47.47 3.58
N CYS A 300 54.71 46.78 4.23
CA CYS A 300 54.81 46.75 5.68
C CYS A 300 55.29 48.09 6.22
N ILE A 301 54.47 48.73 7.06
CA ILE A 301 54.75 50.03 7.69
C ILE A 301 55.15 49.91 9.16
N GLY A 302 55.11 48.70 9.73
CA GLY A 302 55.56 48.45 11.09
C GLY A 302 55.31 47.01 11.52
N THR A 303 56.16 46.48 12.40
CA THR A 303 55.98 45.17 13.01
C THR A 303 56.19 45.29 14.52
N GLY A 304 55.28 44.71 15.30
CA GLY A 304 55.34 44.65 16.76
C GLY A 304 55.09 43.23 17.27
N ALA A 305 55.03 43.07 18.59
CA ALA A 305 54.89 41.75 19.24
C ALA A 305 53.58 41.02 18.89
N TYR A 306 52.52 41.76 18.55
CA TYR A 306 51.19 41.21 18.30
C TYR A 306 50.77 41.26 16.82
N GLY A 307 51.69 41.60 15.91
CA GLY A 307 51.35 41.67 14.50
C GLY A 307 52.19 42.61 13.64
N SER A 308 51.94 42.55 12.34
CA SER A 308 52.53 43.42 11.32
C SER A 308 51.46 44.29 10.68
N VAL A 309 51.76 45.57 10.50
CA VAL A 309 50.85 46.56 9.91
C VAL A 309 51.29 46.85 8.49
N TYR A 310 50.34 46.82 7.55
CA TYR A 310 50.57 47.06 6.13
C TYR A 310 49.76 48.26 5.64
N LYS A 311 50.34 49.09 4.79
CA LYS A 311 49.62 50.15 4.09
C LYS A 311 49.01 49.58 2.82
N ALA A 312 47.70 49.74 2.65
CA ALA A 312 47.02 49.30 1.44
C ALA A 312 46.04 50.35 0.94
N GLN A 313 45.96 50.46 -0.38
CA GLN A 313 44.89 51.21 -1.03
C GLN A 313 43.70 50.28 -1.23
N LEU A 314 42.59 50.58 -0.57
CA LEU A 314 41.37 49.81 -0.69
C LEU A 314 40.73 50.05 -2.07
N PRO A 315 39.86 49.15 -2.57
CA PRO A 315 39.17 49.33 -3.85
C PRO A 315 38.37 50.64 -3.99
N SER A 316 38.04 51.28 -2.86
CA SER A 316 37.41 52.60 -2.80
C SER A 316 38.36 53.77 -3.11
N GLY A 317 39.65 53.50 -3.31
CA GLY A 317 40.69 54.51 -3.49
C GLY A 317 41.24 55.09 -2.17
N LYS A 318 40.60 54.81 -1.02
CA LYS A 318 41.10 55.24 0.30
C LYS A 318 42.27 54.38 0.75
N VAL A 319 43.23 55.02 1.41
CA VAL A 319 44.37 54.36 2.02
C VAL A 319 44.04 53.96 3.46
N GLY A 320 44.27 52.71 3.81
CA GLY A 320 44.05 52.17 5.15
C GLY A 320 45.29 51.46 5.69
N ALA A 321 45.34 51.33 7.02
CA ALA A 321 46.36 50.53 7.73
C ALA A 321 45.76 49.18 8.12
N LEU A 322 46.34 48.10 7.60
CA LEU A 322 45.92 46.71 7.80
C LEU A 322 46.81 46.06 8.86
N LYS A 323 46.29 45.83 10.07
CA LYS A 323 47.02 45.09 11.11
C LYS A 323 46.76 43.60 10.93
N LYS A 324 47.77 42.88 10.47
CA LYS A 324 47.86 41.41 10.47
C LYS A 324 48.30 40.96 11.84
N LEU A 325 47.50 40.16 12.54
CA LEU A 325 47.96 39.55 13.78
C LEU A 325 48.92 38.40 13.46
N HIS A 326 50.03 38.28 14.20
CA HIS A 326 50.99 37.19 14.00
C HIS A 326 50.30 35.87 14.31
N GLY A 327 50.19 35.00 13.30
CA GLY A 327 49.43 33.76 13.40
C GLY A 327 50.33 32.56 13.54
N PHE A 328 50.32 31.93 14.71
CA PHE A 328 50.62 30.50 14.85
C PHE A 328 49.42 29.77 15.46
N GLU A 329 48.17 30.13 15.11
CA GLU A 329 46.98 29.61 15.81
C GLU A 329 45.66 29.72 14.99
N ALA A 330 45.71 29.59 13.65
CA ALA A 330 44.47 29.53 12.84
C ALA A 330 43.65 28.23 13.05
N GLU A 331 44.20 27.25 13.78
CA GLU A 331 43.56 25.96 14.08
C GLU A 331 43.07 25.83 15.54
N VAL A 332 43.34 26.81 16.41
CA VAL A 332 42.95 26.77 17.83
C VAL A 332 41.72 27.67 18.07
N PRO A 333 40.55 27.11 18.47
CA PRO A 333 39.30 27.86 18.60
C PRO A 333 39.35 29.05 19.57
N ALA A 334 40.22 29.01 20.58
CA ALA A 334 40.36 30.06 21.59
C ALA A 334 40.80 31.43 21.01
N PHE A 335 41.49 31.43 19.87
CA PHE A 335 41.95 32.68 19.23
C PHE A 335 40.87 33.38 18.41
N ASP A 336 39.87 32.64 17.89
CA ASP A 336 38.70 33.25 17.24
C ASP A 336 37.91 34.09 18.27
N GLU A 337 37.79 33.60 19.50
CA GLU A 337 37.11 34.31 20.58
C GLU A 337 37.88 35.55 21.03
N SER A 338 39.20 35.46 21.20
CA SER A 338 40.05 36.62 21.53
C SER A 338 39.97 37.72 20.47
N PHE A 339 40.03 37.35 19.19
CA PHE A 339 39.93 38.30 18.09
C PHE A 339 38.56 38.97 18.02
N ARG A 340 37.48 38.19 18.18
CA ARG A 340 36.11 38.73 18.25
C ARG A 340 35.91 39.68 19.43
N ASN A 341 36.53 39.38 20.57
CA ASN A 341 36.52 40.27 21.74
C ASN A 341 37.26 41.59 21.46
N GLU A 342 38.45 41.55 20.85
CA GLU A 342 39.19 42.76 20.46
C GLU A 342 38.39 43.61 19.46
N VAL A 343 37.83 42.99 18.43
CA VAL A 343 36.94 43.66 17.46
C VAL A 343 35.76 44.32 18.15
N LYS A 344 35.11 43.61 19.08
CA LYS A 344 33.94 44.12 19.81
C LYS A 344 34.31 45.35 20.63
N VAL A 345 35.39 45.28 21.40
CA VAL A 345 35.87 46.40 22.23
C VAL A 345 36.24 47.60 21.34
N LEU A 346 37.00 47.39 20.27
CA LEU A 346 37.43 48.47 19.37
C LEU A 346 36.27 49.09 18.55
N SER A 347 35.21 48.33 18.31
CA SER A 347 33.99 48.84 17.65
C SER A 347 33.13 49.68 18.60
N GLU A 348 33.18 49.40 19.90
CA GLU A 348 32.40 50.09 20.94
C GLU A 348 33.11 51.36 21.46
N ILE A 349 34.44 51.40 21.44
CA ILE A 349 35.22 52.59 21.84
C ILE A 349 34.99 53.73 20.85
N LYS A 350 34.34 54.80 21.31
CA LYS A 350 34.19 56.06 20.56
C LYS A 350 34.88 57.19 21.30
N HIS A 351 36.15 57.41 20.97
CA HIS A 351 36.92 58.48 21.59
C HIS A 351 37.77 59.22 20.54
N ARG A 352 37.83 60.54 20.66
CA ARG A 352 38.45 61.45 19.68
C ARG A 352 39.97 61.26 19.48
N HIS A 353 40.61 60.49 20.35
CA HIS A 353 42.04 60.23 20.34
C HIS A 353 42.40 58.77 20.00
N PHE A 354 41.42 57.93 19.64
CA PHE A 354 41.69 56.57 19.16
C PHE A 354 41.66 56.53 17.63
N VAL A 355 42.56 55.72 17.05
CA VAL A 355 42.57 55.48 15.60
C VAL A 355 41.28 54.76 15.23
N LYS A 356 40.55 55.31 14.26
CA LYS A 356 39.24 54.79 13.89
C LYS A 356 39.38 53.42 13.23
N LEU A 357 38.70 52.42 13.79
CA LEU A 357 38.52 51.12 13.15
C LEU A 357 37.49 51.28 12.01
N HIS A 358 37.90 50.98 10.79
CA HIS A 358 37.03 50.97 9.61
C HIS A 358 36.35 49.61 9.41
N GLY A 359 36.98 48.53 9.87
CA GLY A 359 36.38 47.21 9.91
C GLY A 359 37.41 46.12 10.18
N PHE A 360 36.99 44.87 10.01
CA PHE A 360 37.83 43.70 10.26
C PHE A 360 37.53 42.60 9.24
N CYS A 361 38.48 41.69 9.05
CA CYS A 361 38.31 40.48 8.24
C CYS A 361 38.64 39.26 9.11
N LEU A 362 37.73 38.30 9.11
CA LEU A 362 37.89 37.02 9.77
C LEU A 362 37.74 35.91 8.73
N HIS A 363 38.86 35.32 8.34
CA HIS A 363 38.91 34.23 7.38
C HIS A 363 39.66 33.04 7.99
N ARG A 364 39.34 31.80 7.58
CA ARG A 364 39.88 30.55 8.17
C ARG A 364 41.42 30.46 8.20
N ARG A 365 42.12 31.35 7.48
CA ARG A 365 43.58 31.39 7.42
C ARG A 365 44.16 32.68 7.98
N ILE A 366 43.39 33.76 8.08
CA ILE A 366 43.94 35.08 8.46
C ILE A 366 42.89 35.98 9.13
N MET A 367 43.35 36.73 10.14
CA MET A 367 42.61 37.72 10.90
C MET A 367 43.22 39.10 10.71
N PHE A 368 42.40 40.09 10.33
CA PHE A 368 42.84 41.47 10.09
C PHE A 368 41.93 42.50 10.74
N LEU A 369 42.56 43.55 11.26
CA LEU A 369 41.90 44.79 11.64
C LEU A 369 42.30 45.89 10.67
N ILE A 370 41.34 46.73 10.30
CA ILE A 370 41.54 47.76 9.28
C ILE A 370 41.26 49.11 9.89
N PHE A 371 42.31 49.89 10.02
CA PHE A 371 42.31 51.20 10.66
C PHE A 371 42.43 52.31 9.61
N GLU A 372 42.02 53.50 10.03
CA GLU A 372 42.40 54.74 9.37
C GLU A 372 43.93 54.85 9.27
N TYR A 373 44.44 55.19 8.09
CA TYR A 373 45.88 55.37 7.88
C TYR A 373 46.31 56.75 8.41
N LEU A 374 47.33 56.76 9.28
CA LEU A 374 47.91 57.99 9.81
C LEU A 374 49.14 58.37 8.98
N GLU A 375 49.10 59.54 8.32
CA GLU A 375 50.15 59.98 7.41
C GLU A 375 51.49 60.26 8.09
N LYS A 376 51.48 60.64 9.38
CA LYS A 376 52.67 60.98 10.18
C LYS A 376 53.39 59.76 10.79
N GLY A 377 53.02 58.54 10.39
CA GLY A 377 53.71 57.33 10.83
C GLY A 377 53.50 57.00 12.32
N SER A 378 54.43 56.22 12.88
CA SER A 378 54.35 55.75 14.27
C SER A 378 55.04 56.73 15.23
N LEU A 379 54.55 56.82 16.46
CA LEU A 379 55.22 57.60 17.52
C LEU A 379 56.67 57.14 17.74
N PHE A 380 56.94 55.84 17.56
CA PHE A 380 58.29 55.29 17.63
C PHE A 380 59.22 55.93 16.58
N SER A 381 58.75 56.11 15.35
CA SER A 381 59.51 56.74 14.26
C SER A 381 59.83 58.20 14.56
N VAL A 382 58.86 58.95 15.09
CA VAL A 382 59.01 60.37 15.43
C VAL A 382 59.93 60.59 16.65
N LEU A 383 59.98 59.62 17.58
CA LEU A 383 60.84 59.69 18.76
C LEU A 383 62.32 59.35 18.48
N PHE A 384 62.61 58.68 17.37
CA PHE A 384 63.97 58.29 16.95
C PHE A 384 64.61 59.28 15.97
N ASP A 385 63.87 60.30 15.53
CA ASP A 385 64.39 61.42 14.76
C ASP A 385 64.71 62.57 15.73
N ASP A 386 65.99 62.91 15.88
CA ASP A 386 66.45 63.92 16.85
C ASP A 386 65.85 65.32 16.61
N VAL A 387 65.37 65.61 15.39
CA VAL A 387 64.76 66.90 15.03
C VAL A 387 63.26 66.87 15.31
N GLU A 388 62.54 65.82 14.89
CA GLU A 388 61.10 65.70 15.18
C GLU A 388 60.80 65.43 16.66
N ALA A 389 61.70 64.73 17.37
CA ALA A 389 61.55 64.42 18.79
C ALA A 389 61.59 65.68 19.68
N MET A 390 62.23 66.77 19.23
CA MET A 390 62.25 68.06 19.91
C MET A 390 60.90 68.81 19.81
N GLU A 391 60.08 68.54 18.79
CA GLU A 391 58.75 69.15 18.64
C GLU A 391 57.68 68.49 19.56
N LEU A 392 57.97 67.28 20.05
CA LEU A 392 57.18 66.51 21.00
C LEU A 392 57.59 66.85 22.45
N ASP A 393 57.17 67.99 22.97
CA ASP A 393 57.35 68.33 24.39
C ASP A 393 56.62 67.34 25.34
N TRP A 394 56.96 67.35 26.62
CA TRP A 394 56.40 66.42 27.60
C TRP A 394 54.86 66.48 27.70
N ARG A 395 54.24 67.65 27.47
CA ARG A 395 52.77 67.79 27.49
C ARG A 395 52.15 67.11 26.27
N LYS A 396 52.75 67.26 25.08
CA LYS A 396 52.31 66.55 23.87
C LYS A 396 52.51 65.04 24.00
N ARG A 397 53.63 64.58 24.58
CA ARG A 397 53.89 63.14 24.81
C ARG A 397 52.85 62.50 25.75
N HIS A 398 52.48 63.18 26.84
CA HIS A 398 51.46 62.70 27.78
C HIS A 398 50.08 62.55 27.12
N CYS A 399 49.71 63.44 26.20
CA CYS A 399 48.48 63.31 25.41
C CYS A 399 48.53 62.19 24.36
N THR A 400 49.72 61.76 23.94
CA THR A 400 49.90 60.77 22.87
C THR A 400 50.02 59.34 23.40
N CYS A 401 50.46 59.13 24.65
CA CYS A 401 50.54 57.79 25.27
C CYS A 401 49.18 57.14 25.54
N SER A 402 48.07 57.89 25.57
CA SER A 402 46.72 57.32 25.71
C SER A 402 46.20 56.60 24.46
N VAL A 403 47.03 56.47 23.41
CA VAL A 403 46.58 56.08 22.05
C VAL A 403 46.96 54.64 21.69
N ILE A 404 47.88 53.97 22.42
CA ILE A 404 48.32 52.61 22.09
C ILE A 404 48.61 51.83 23.39
N SER A 405 47.65 51.01 23.83
CA SER A 405 47.86 49.85 24.71
C SER A 405 47.16 48.64 24.09
#